data_AF-V7EU68-F1
#
_entry.id   AF-V7EU68-F1
#
_cell.length_a   1.000
_cell.length_b   1.000
_cell.length_c   1.000
_cell.angle_alpha   90.00
_cell.angle_beta   90.00
_cell.angle_gamma   90.00
#
_symmetry.space_group_name_H-M   'P 1'
#
loop_
_entity.id
_entity.type
_entity.pdbx_description
1 polymer ?
#
loop_
_entity_poly.entity_id
_entity_poly.type
_entity_poly.pdbx_seq_one_letter_code
_entity_poly.pdbx_strand_id
1 'polypeptide(L)'
;MSTQHDEQVSQETVREGVIEEIIKPVLPTHLDTEGIRILVNPTGRFIVGGPRGDCGLTGRKIIVDSYGGMGRHGGGAFSGKDPSKVDRSAAYAARYVAKNIVAAGLADVCEVQLAYAIGVASPVSVMVNTLGTARVAESKIERLILEMFDLRPKGIIKMLDLLRPIYRKTATYGHFGREEPEFTWERTDRADDLRREAGLAAA
;
A
#
# COMPACT_ATOMS: atom_id res chain seq x y z
N MET A 1 13.90 8.28 -14.52
CA MET A 1 12.69 7.77 -15.16
C MET A 1 13.05 7.14 -16.50
N SER A 2 12.48 5.98 -16.82
CA SER A 2 12.62 5.37 -18.14
C SER A 2 11.25 5.16 -18.76
N THR A 3 11.06 5.53 -20.03
CA THR A 3 9.81 5.35 -20.77
C THR A 3 10.10 4.84 -22.18
N GLN A 4 9.28 3.90 -22.65
CA GLN A 4 9.29 3.48 -24.04
C GLN A 4 8.82 4.63 -24.92
N HIS A 5 9.35 4.75 -26.14
CA HIS A 5 8.98 5.82 -27.07
C HIS A 5 9.00 5.34 -28.53
N ASP A 6 8.37 6.11 -29.40
CA ASP A 6 8.39 5.88 -30.85
C ASP A 6 9.80 6.13 -31.44
N GLU A 7 10.15 5.39 -32.49
CA GLU A 7 11.47 5.47 -33.12
C GLU A 7 11.78 6.81 -33.78
N GLN A 8 10.74 7.57 -34.14
CA GLN A 8 10.86 8.88 -34.78
C GLN A 8 11.15 10.00 -33.78
N VAL A 9 10.98 9.75 -32.48
CA VAL A 9 11.18 10.77 -31.43
C VAL A 9 12.63 10.77 -30.96
N SER A 10 13.27 11.94 -31.03
CA SER A 10 14.64 12.13 -30.56
C SER A 10 14.75 11.97 -29.04
N GLN A 11 15.92 11.57 -28.54
CA GLN A 11 16.11 11.45 -27.09
C GLN A 11 15.94 12.81 -26.38
N GLU A 12 16.46 13.89 -26.97
CA GLU A 12 16.32 15.24 -26.43
C GLU A 12 14.86 15.62 -26.20
N THR A 13 14.00 15.37 -27.21
CA THR A 13 12.55 15.59 -27.11
C THR A 13 11.91 14.72 -26.02
N VAL A 14 12.29 13.43 -25.91
CA VAL A 14 11.80 12.56 -24.83
C VAL A 14 12.22 13.09 -23.47
N ARG A 15 13.47 13.53 -23.33
CA ARG A 15 14.00 14.05 -22.08
C ARG A 15 13.28 15.30 -21.63
N GLU A 16 13.12 16.27 -22.53
CA GLU A 16 12.37 17.50 -22.26
C GLU A 16 10.93 17.19 -21.85
N GLY A 17 10.20 16.42 -22.67
CA GLY A 17 8.81 16.07 -22.38
C GLY A 17 8.64 15.32 -21.06
N VAL A 18 9.53 14.38 -20.72
CA VAL A 18 9.49 13.70 -19.41
C VAL A 18 9.73 14.67 -18.25
N ILE A 19 10.63 15.65 -18.41
CA ILE A 19 10.93 16.60 -17.33
C ILE A 19 9.78 17.58 -17.14
N GLU A 20 9.33 18.22 -18.21
CA GLU A 20 8.32 19.29 -18.15
C GLU A 20 6.91 18.76 -17.92
N GLU A 21 6.53 17.64 -18.54
CA GLU A 21 5.15 17.15 -18.54
C GLU A 21 4.90 16.05 -17.51
N ILE A 22 5.94 15.45 -16.93
CA ILE A 22 5.79 14.32 -15.97
C ILE A 22 6.48 14.59 -14.64
N ILE A 23 7.78 14.93 -14.64
CA ILE A 23 8.52 15.08 -13.37
C ILE A 23 8.11 16.37 -12.67
N LYS A 24 8.22 17.53 -13.32
CA LYS A 24 7.92 18.84 -12.71
C LYS A 24 6.48 18.96 -12.19
N PRO A 25 5.44 18.48 -12.91
CA PRO A 25 4.06 18.60 -12.43
C PRO A 25 3.75 17.71 -11.21
N VAL A 26 4.54 16.65 -10.98
CA VAL A 26 4.31 15.67 -9.92
C VAL A 26 5.23 15.90 -8.72
N LEU A 27 6.44 16.44 -8.92
CA LEU A 27 7.40 16.66 -7.85
C LEU A 27 6.90 17.77 -6.91
N PRO A 28 6.78 17.52 -5.59
CA PRO A 28 6.33 18.55 -4.66
C PRO A 28 7.25 19.76 -4.63
N THR A 29 6.69 20.96 -4.70
CA THR A 29 7.44 22.23 -4.75
C THR A 29 8.19 22.57 -3.47
N HIS A 30 7.90 21.90 -2.36
CA HIS A 30 8.57 22.11 -1.07
C HIS A 30 9.86 21.30 -0.90
N LEU A 31 10.14 20.35 -1.82
CA LEU A 31 11.40 19.63 -1.80
C LEU A 31 12.51 20.54 -2.32
N ASP A 32 13.67 20.51 -1.67
CA ASP A 32 14.87 21.12 -2.22
C ASP A 32 15.26 20.36 -3.49
N THR A 33 15.32 21.10 -4.60
CA THR A 33 15.64 20.56 -5.92
C THR A 33 17.01 20.98 -6.42
N GLU A 34 17.77 21.72 -5.61
CA GLU A 34 19.12 22.11 -5.94
C GLU A 34 20.01 20.86 -6.05
N GLY A 35 20.76 20.76 -7.15
CA GLY A 35 21.64 19.62 -7.40
C GLY A 35 20.95 18.29 -7.75
N ILE A 36 19.62 18.25 -7.98
CA ILE A 36 18.95 17.01 -8.37
C ILE A 36 19.50 16.49 -9.71
N ARG A 37 19.93 15.22 -9.70
CA ARG A 37 20.33 14.49 -10.90
C ARG A 37 19.12 13.83 -11.57
N ILE A 38 18.65 14.40 -12.68
CA ILE A 38 17.56 13.82 -13.46
C ILE A 38 18.09 12.89 -14.56
N LEU A 39 17.87 11.59 -14.39
CA LEU A 39 18.19 10.55 -15.38
C LEU A 39 16.93 10.19 -16.17
N VAL A 40 16.93 10.48 -17.48
CA VAL A 40 15.85 10.11 -18.41
C VAL A 40 16.43 9.19 -19.46
N ASN A 41 15.84 8.01 -19.65
CA ASN A 41 16.28 6.97 -20.58
C ASN A 41 17.82 6.86 -20.67
N PRO A 42 18.51 6.49 -19.58
CA PRO A 42 19.98 6.56 -19.49
C PRO A 42 20.70 5.68 -20.51
N THR A 43 20.02 4.68 -21.10
CA THR A 43 20.53 3.84 -22.19
C THR A 43 20.44 4.51 -23.57
N GLY A 44 19.86 5.71 -23.67
CA GLY A 44 19.59 6.43 -24.91
C GLY A 44 18.26 6.00 -25.53
N ARG A 45 18.24 4.87 -26.24
CA ARG A 45 17.04 4.40 -26.98
C ARG A 45 16.25 3.37 -26.19
N PHE A 46 14.93 3.56 -26.11
CA PHE A 46 14.00 2.57 -25.55
C PHE A 46 12.78 2.40 -26.46
N ILE A 47 12.99 1.75 -27.61
CA ILE A 47 11.94 1.52 -28.63
C ILE A 47 11.22 0.18 -28.41
N VAL A 48 11.98 -0.88 -28.15
CA VAL A 48 11.43 -2.22 -27.89
C VAL A 48 11.16 -2.36 -26.40
N GLY A 49 9.90 -2.59 -26.02
CA GLY A 49 9.46 -2.77 -24.65
C GLY A 49 8.29 -3.75 -24.55
N GLY A 50 7.62 -3.74 -23.40
CA GLY A 50 6.56 -4.69 -23.09
C GLY A 50 7.04 -6.15 -23.06
N PRO A 51 6.12 -7.12 -23.18
CA PRO A 51 6.44 -8.56 -23.12
C PRO A 51 7.46 -9.03 -24.16
N ARG A 52 7.65 -8.28 -25.25
CA ARG A 52 8.66 -8.56 -26.28
C ARG A 52 10.08 -8.34 -25.76
N GLY A 53 10.29 -7.36 -24.89
CA GLY A 53 11.61 -7.00 -24.36
C GLY A 53 11.91 -7.60 -22.98
N ASP A 54 10.88 -7.80 -22.15
CA ASP A 54 11.01 -8.35 -20.79
C ASP A 54 9.77 -9.18 -20.42
N CYS A 55 9.98 -10.41 -19.96
CA CYS A 55 8.90 -11.33 -19.62
C CYS A 55 8.21 -10.91 -18.32
N GLY A 56 6.91 -10.61 -18.40
CA GLY A 56 6.09 -10.26 -17.25
C GLY A 56 5.47 -11.49 -16.57
N LEU A 57 5.52 -11.54 -15.24
CA LEU A 57 4.81 -12.53 -14.43
C LEU A 57 4.03 -11.86 -13.29
N THR A 58 2.83 -12.38 -13.00
CA THR A 58 2.00 -11.96 -11.86
C THR A 58 2.78 -12.09 -10.55
N GLY A 59 2.68 -11.08 -9.68
CA GLY A 59 3.32 -11.11 -8.36
C GLY A 59 4.82 -10.79 -8.34
N ARG A 60 5.39 -10.24 -9.43
CA ARG A 60 6.80 -9.81 -9.49
C ARG A 60 7.00 -8.32 -9.18
N LYS A 61 6.01 -7.67 -8.55
CA LYS A 61 6.01 -6.25 -8.17
C LYS A 61 5.49 -6.00 -6.75
N ILE A 62 5.52 -7.00 -5.86
CA ILE A 62 4.93 -6.95 -4.51
C ILE A 62 5.38 -5.75 -3.64
N ILE A 63 6.62 -5.27 -3.80
CA ILE A 63 7.10 -4.09 -3.05
C ILE A 63 6.55 -2.79 -3.66
N VAL A 64 6.42 -2.72 -4.99
CA VAL A 64 5.77 -1.59 -5.69
C VAL A 64 4.27 -1.58 -5.40
N ASP A 65 3.65 -2.74 -5.29
CA ASP A 65 2.22 -2.88 -4.99
C ASP A 65 1.88 -2.45 -3.55
N SER A 66 2.86 -2.37 -2.66
CA SER A 66 2.68 -2.11 -1.22
C SER A 66 3.26 -0.77 -0.78
N TYR A 67 4.46 -0.77 -0.20
CA TYR A 67 5.00 0.37 0.56
C TYR A 67 6.35 0.86 0.04
N GLY A 68 6.78 0.45 -1.16
CA GLY A 68 8.00 0.97 -1.79
C GLY A 68 9.30 0.65 -1.04
N GLY A 69 9.28 -0.35 -0.15
CA GLY A 69 10.42 -0.73 0.69
C GLY A 69 10.38 -0.14 2.10
N MET A 70 9.44 0.76 2.40
CA MET A 70 9.15 1.16 3.77
C MET A 70 8.36 0.03 4.48
N GLY A 71 8.76 -0.32 5.70
CA GLY A 71 8.17 -1.43 6.44
C GLY A 71 8.57 -2.81 5.92
N ARG A 72 7.72 -3.82 6.13
CA ARG A 72 8.01 -5.24 5.87
C ARG A 72 6.95 -5.90 5.01
N HIS A 73 7.33 -6.96 4.30
CA HIS A 73 6.44 -7.70 3.40
C HIS A 73 6.50 -9.21 3.68
N GLY A 74 5.34 -9.86 3.80
CA GLY A 74 5.24 -11.31 4.13
C GLY A 74 5.46 -12.26 2.95
N GLY A 75 5.60 -11.73 1.73
CA GLY A 75 5.97 -12.46 0.51
C GLY A 75 4.80 -12.83 -0.41
N GLY A 76 3.56 -12.83 0.09
CA GLY A 76 2.37 -13.14 -0.70
C GLY A 76 2.04 -12.07 -1.74
N ALA A 77 1.90 -12.46 -3.02
CA ALA A 77 1.40 -11.57 -4.07
C ALA A 77 -0.11 -11.31 -3.96
N PHE A 78 -0.58 -10.17 -4.48
CA PHE A 78 -2.00 -9.80 -4.44
C PHE A 78 -2.79 -10.25 -5.67
N SER A 79 -2.41 -9.83 -6.88
CA SER A 79 -3.15 -10.03 -8.13
C SER A 79 -3.41 -11.51 -8.46
N GLY A 80 -4.59 -11.80 -9.03
CA GLY A 80 -5.02 -13.17 -9.39
C GLY A 80 -5.64 -14.03 -8.27
N LYS A 81 -5.74 -13.52 -7.04
CA LYS A 81 -6.28 -14.26 -5.88
C LYS A 81 -7.64 -13.72 -5.44
N ASP A 82 -8.63 -14.58 -5.19
CA ASP A 82 -9.88 -14.16 -4.56
C ASP A 82 -9.66 -13.87 -3.05
N PRO A 83 -10.57 -13.18 -2.35
CA PRO A 83 -10.31 -12.70 -0.99
C PRO A 83 -10.31 -13.79 0.09
N SER A 84 -10.59 -15.05 -0.24
CA SER A 84 -10.30 -16.17 0.67
C SER A 84 -8.79 -16.39 0.89
N LYS A 85 -7.93 -15.85 0.02
CA LYS A 85 -6.48 -15.97 0.12
C LYS A 85 -5.95 -14.83 0.99
N VAL A 86 -5.49 -15.18 2.18
CA VAL A 86 -5.01 -14.24 3.21
C VAL A 86 -3.85 -13.36 2.73
N ASP A 87 -3.07 -13.81 1.76
CA ASP A 87 -2.05 -12.98 1.10
C ASP A 87 -2.58 -11.62 0.63
N ARG A 88 -3.84 -11.57 0.16
CA ARG A 88 -4.50 -10.32 -0.23
C ARG A 88 -5.36 -9.78 0.91
N SER A 89 -6.29 -10.57 1.42
CA SER A 89 -7.31 -10.06 2.35
C SER A 89 -6.69 -9.62 3.68
N ALA A 90 -5.76 -10.38 4.25
CA ALA A 90 -5.10 -9.99 5.49
C ALA A 90 -4.12 -8.82 5.30
N ALA A 91 -3.47 -8.70 4.14
CA ALA A 91 -2.66 -7.53 3.83
C ALA A 91 -3.52 -6.25 3.75
N TYR A 92 -4.70 -6.32 3.15
CA TYR A 92 -5.66 -5.21 3.13
C TYR A 92 -6.20 -4.90 4.53
N ALA A 93 -6.50 -5.92 5.33
CA ALA A 93 -6.93 -5.73 6.71
C ALA A 93 -5.83 -5.08 7.56
N ALA A 94 -4.56 -5.50 7.40
CA ALA A 94 -3.43 -4.89 8.10
C ALA A 94 -3.25 -3.42 7.71
N ARG A 95 -3.39 -3.08 6.42
CA ARG A 95 -3.41 -1.67 5.97
C ARG A 95 -4.55 -0.89 6.62
N TYR A 96 -5.76 -1.44 6.60
CA TYR A 96 -6.95 -0.81 7.18
C TYR A 96 -6.77 -0.54 8.67
N VAL A 97 -6.29 -1.53 9.42
CA VAL A 97 -5.99 -1.40 10.86
C VAL A 97 -4.93 -0.33 11.10
N ALA A 98 -3.76 -0.42 10.44
CA ALA A 98 -2.66 0.52 10.62
C ALA A 98 -3.08 1.96 10.28
N LYS A 99 -3.81 2.16 9.18
CA LYS A 99 -4.31 3.49 8.77
C LYS A 99 -5.28 4.05 9.79
N ASN A 100 -6.18 3.23 10.34
CA ASN A 100 -7.12 3.67 11.39
C ASN A 100 -6.43 3.99 12.71
N ILE A 101 -5.38 3.25 13.10
CA ILE A 101 -4.56 3.55 14.30
C ILE A 101 -3.90 4.93 14.18
N VAL A 102 -3.29 5.22 13.02
CA VAL A 102 -2.65 6.52 12.77
C VAL A 102 -3.69 7.64 12.69
N ALA A 103 -4.79 7.43 11.96
CA ALA A 103 -5.88 8.42 11.87
C ALA A 103 -6.56 8.72 13.21
N ALA A 104 -6.63 7.73 14.11
CA ALA A 104 -7.13 7.90 15.46
C ALA A 104 -6.17 8.71 16.36
N GLY A 105 -4.91 8.89 15.94
CA GLY A 105 -3.86 9.54 16.71
C GLY A 105 -3.25 8.63 17.78
N LEU A 106 -3.37 7.31 17.66
CA LEU A 106 -2.75 6.38 18.62
C LEU A 106 -1.24 6.26 18.42
N ALA A 107 -0.75 6.53 17.20
CA ALA A 107 0.67 6.58 16.84
C ALA A 107 0.86 7.42 15.57
N ASP A 108 2.08 7.91 15.32
CA ASP A 108 2.40 8.60 14.06
C ASP A 108 2.81 7.62 12.95
N VAL A 109 3.37 6.47 13.33
CA VAL A 109 3.70 5.34 12.44
C VAL A 109 3.20 4.06 13.08
N CYS A 110 2.65 3.14 12.27
CA CYS A 110 2.17 1.84 12.74
C CYS A 110 2.40 0.76 11.69
N GLU A 111 3.09 -0.30 12.07
CA GLU A 111 3.18 -1.57 11.34
C GLU A 111 2.31 -2.62 12.03
N VAL A 112 1.58 -3.39 11.22
CA VAL A 112 0.74 -4.51 11.70
C VAL A 112 1.15 -5.76 10.92
N GLN A 113 1.51 -6.82 11.64
CA GLN A 113 1.80 -8.13 11.07
C GLN A 113 0.71 -9.12 11.49
N LEU A 114 0.21 -9.88 10.51
CA LEU A 114 -0.75 -10.96 10.70
C LEU A 114 -0.16 -12.26 10.14
N ALA A 115 -0.32 -13.37 10.86
CA ALA A 115 0.06 -14.69 10.40
C ALA A 115 -1.11 -15.68 10.55
N TYR A 116 -1.20 -16.66 9.63
CA TYR A 116 -2.26 -17.66 9.61
C TYR A 116 -1.68 -19.05 9.39
N ALA A 117 -2.34 -20.05 9.96
CA ALA A 117 -2.14 -21.46 9.61
C ALA A 117 -3.27 -21.93 8.69
N ILE A 118 -2.97 -22.76 7.70
CA ILE A 118 -3.96 -23.26 6.76
C ILE A 118 -5.07 -24.04 7.49
N GLY A 119 -6.34 -23.72 7.21
CA GLY A 119 -7.49 -24.33 7.87
C GLY A 119 -7.85 -23.76 9.25
N VAL A 120 -7.04 -22.84 9.81
CA VAL A 120 -7.32 -22.17 11.08
C VAL A 120 -7.93 -20.79 10.80
N ALA A 121 -9.11 -20.53 11.35
CA ALA A 121 -9.84 -19.29 11.08
C ALA A 121 -9.19 -18.07 11.75
N SER A 122 -8.77 -18.19 13.01
CA SER A 122 -8.13 -17.11 13.74
C SER A 122 -6.66 -16.95 13.32
N PRO A 123 -6.12 -15.72 13.31
CA PRO A 123 -4.69 -15.52 13.12
C PRO A 123 -3.92 -16.22 14.24
N VAL A 124 -2.77 -16.82 13.88
CA VAL A 124 -1.85 -17.43 14.86
C VAL A 124 -0.94 -16.39 15.51
N SER A 125 -0.84 -15.20 14.91
CA SER A 125 -0.11 -14.05 15.46
C SER A 125 -0.71 -12.74 14.94
N VAL A 126 -0.80 -11.75 15.84
CA VAL A 126 -1.07 -10.34 15.56
C VAL A 126 0.02 -9.55 16.27
N MET A 127 0.81 -8.76 15.54
CA MET A 127 1.89 -7.96 16.13
C MET A 127 1.77 -6.52 15.65
N VAL A 128 1.97 -5.58 16.59
CA VAL A 128 2.00 -4.14 16.34
C VAL A 128 3.41 -3.62 16.60
N ASN A 129 3.90 -2.73 15.75
CA ASN A 129 5.11 -1.96 15.99
C ASN A 129 4.89 -0.51 15.55
N THR A 130 4.93 0.42 16.50
CA THR A 130 4.71 1.84 16.25
C THR A 130 5.99 2.63 16.01
N LEU A 131 7.14 1.95 15.96
CA LEU A 131 8.47 2.54 15.83
C LEU A 131 8.74 3.63 16.89
N GLY A 132 8.19 3.46 18.10
CA GLY A 132 8.37 4.39 19.22
C GLY A 132 7.48 5.64 19.16
N THR A 133 6.50 5.69 18.27
CA THR A 133 5.60 6.85 18.10
C THR A 133 4.25 6.70 18.80
N ALA A 134 4.04 5.61 19.55
CA ALA A 134 2.78 5.36 20.24
C ALA A 134 2.47 6.41 21.31
N ARG A 135 1.20 6.82 21.38
CA ARG A 135 0.65 7.73 22.42
C ARG A 135 -0.05 6.98 23.55
N VAL A 136 -0.21 5.66 23.39
CA VAL A 136 -0.70 4.71 24.39
C VAL A 136 0.19 3.46 24.34
N ALA A 137 0.15 2.60 25.35
CA ALA A 137 0.93 1.36 25.34
C ALA A 137 0.59 0.50 24.10
N GLU A 138 1.59 -0.05 23.42
CA GLU A 138 1.37 -0.90 22.24
C GLU A 138 0.52 -2.14 22.56
N SER A 139 0.64 -2.68 23.77
CA SER A 139 -0.23 -3.77 24.26
C SER A 139 -1.71 -3.36 24.33
N LYS A 140 -2.00 -2.07 24.59
CA LYS A 140 -3.37 -1.53 24.50
C LYS A 140 -3.82 -1.47 23.04
N ILE A 141 -2.95 -1.05 22.12
CA ILE A 141 -3.25 -1.03 20.68
C ILE A 141 -3.56 -2.45 20.19
N GLU A 142 -2.72 -3.42 20.52
CA GLU A 142 -2.91 -4.83 20.18
C GLU A 142 -4.26 -5.36 20.67
N ARG A 143 -4.62 -5.06 21.93
CA ARG A 143 -5.92 -5.44 22.48
C ARG A 143 -7.09 -4.82 21.71
N LEU A 144 -7.02 -3.51 21.41
CA LEU A 144 -8.06 -2.82 20.65
C LEU A 144 -8.21 -3.42 19.23
N ILE A 145 -7.11 -3.83 18.60
CA ILE A 145 -7.17 -4.52 17.30
C ILE A 145 -7.99 -5.81 17.41
N LEU A 146 -7.70 -6.64 18.40
CA LEU A 146 -8.38 -7.92 18.62
C LEU A 146 -9.86 -7.75 19.01
N GLU A 147 -10.21 -6.67 19.71
CA GLU A 147 -11.57 -6.37 20.15
C GLU A 147 -12.43 -5.78 19.01
N MET A 148 -11.84 -4.96 18.13
CA MET A 148 -12.59 -4.13 17.18
C MET A 148 -12.57 -4.64 15.74
N PHE A 149 -11.61 -5.49 15.37
CA PHE A 149 -11.44 -5.98 14.00
C PHE A 149 -11.56 -7.50 13.93
N ASP A 150 -12.51 -8.00 13.14
CA ASP A 150 -12.63 -9.43 12.87
C ASP A 150 -11.59 -9.87 11.82
N LEU A 151 -10.42 -10.28 12.31
CA LEU A 151 -9.28 -10.69 11.49
C LEU A 151 -9.34 -12.14 10.98
N ARG A 152 -10.46 -12.84 11.14
CA ARG A 152 -10.67 -14.14 10.48
C ARG A 152 -10.96 -13.92 8.99
N PRO A 153 -10.57 -14.82 8.06
CA PRO A 153 -10.75 -14.59 6.62
C PRO A 153 -12.16 -14.17 6.21
N LYS A 154 -13.20 -14.82 6.75
CA LYS A 154 -14.61 -14.46 6.50
C LYS A 154 -15.00 -13.12 7.14
N GLY A 155 -14.45 -12.80 8.30
CA GLY A 155 -14.59 -11.52 8.98
C GLY A 155 -14.06 -10.38 8.14
N ILE A 156 -12.82 -10.53 7.64
CA ILE A 156 -12.16 -9.55 6.77
C ILE A 156 -12.97 -9.33 5.48
N ILE A 157 -13.42 -10.42 4.85
CA ILE A 157 -14.25 -10.35 3.63
C ILE A 157 -15.50 -9.50 3.86
N LYS A 158 -16.19 -9.69 4.99
CA LYS A 158 -17.40 -8.94 5.34
C LYS A 158 -17.07 -7.49 5.71
N MET A 159 -16.04 -7.28 6.53
CA MET A 159 -15.62 -5.97 7.03
C MET A 159 -15.22 -5.01 5.91
N LEU A 160 -14.53 -5.54 4.89
CA LEU A 160 -14.04 -4.77 3.76
C LEU A 160 -14.90 -4.96 2.49
N ASP A 161 -16.02 -5.66 2.57
CA ASP A 161 -16.92 -5.91 1.44
C ASP A 161 -16.15 -6.39 0.17
N LEU A 162 -15.43 -7.50 0.30
CA LEU A 162 -14.46 -7.95 -0.72
C LEU A 162 -15.06 -8.84 -1.81
N LEU A 163 -16.30 -9.32 -1.68
CA LEU A 163 -16.94 -10.18 -2.69
C LEU A 163 -17.55 -9.35 -3.82
N ARG A 164 -16.73 -8.50 -4.43
CA ARG A 164 -17.09 -7.60 -5.53
C ARG A 164 -15.97 -7.55 -6.58
N PRO A 165 -16.28 -7.20 -7.84
CA PRO A 165 -15.27 -7.10 -8.91
C PRO A 165 -14.46 -5.79 -8.86
N ILE A 166 -13.79 -5.53 -7.73
CA ILE A 166 -13.13 -4.25 -7.43
C ILE A 166 -11.62 -4.20 -7.71
N TYR A 167 -11.02 -5.33 -8.10
CA TYR A 167 -9.56 -5.52 -8.02
C TYR A 167 -8.76 -5.06 -9.24
N ARG A 168 -9.40 -4.83 -10.39
CA ARG A 168 -8.65 -4.48 -11.61
C ARG A 168 -7.88 -3.16 -11.45
N LYS A 169 -8.49 -2.17 -10.78
CA LYS A 169 -7.88 -0.87 -10.50
C LYS A 169 -6.68 -0.95 -9.55
N THR A 170 -6.53 -2.03 -8.77
CA THR A 170 -5.41 -2.19 -7.80
C THR A 170 -4.14 -2.71 -8.47
N ALA A 171 -4.25 -3.35 -9.64
CA ALA A 171 -3.14 -4.07 -10.27
C ALA A 171 -2.03 -3.18 -10.85
N THR A 172 -2.20 -1.86 -10.82
CA THR A 172 -1.20 -0.86 -11.19
C THR A 172 -1.28 0.33 -10.23
N TYR A 173 -0.17 1.06 -10.07
CA TYR A 173 -0.08 2.26 -9.22
C TYR A 173 -0.32 2.02 -7.72
N GLY A 174 -0.04 0.80 -7.24
CA GLY A 174 -0.14 0.45 -5.83
C GLY A 174 -1.55 0.08 -5.38
N HIS A 175 -1.61 -0.83 -4.41
CA HIS A 175 -2.85 -1.26 -3.76
C HIS A 175 -3.26 -0.34 -2.59
N PHE A 176 -2.32 0.45 -2.08
CA PHE A 176 -2.48 1.30 -0.89
C PHE A 176 -2.21 2.77 -1.20
N GLY A 177 -2.78 3.66 -0.38
CA GLY A 177 -2.60 5.11 -0.49
C GLY A 177 -3.52 5.83 -1.48
N ARG A 178 -4.55 5.13 -2.00
CA ARG A 178 -5.53 5.68 -2.96
C ARG A 178 -6.93 5.61 -2.36
N GLU A 179 -7.61 6.73 -2.19
CA GLU A 179 -8.93 6.77 -1.53
C GLU A 179 -10.08 6.63 -2.53
N GLU A 180 -10.02 5.58 -3.34
CA GLU A 180 -11.06 5.23 -4.31
C GLU A 180 -12.24 4.55 -3.61
N PRO A 181 -13.49 4.70 -4.08
CA PRO A 181 -14.67 4.06 -3.49
C PRO A 181 -14.56 2.53 -3.38
N GLU A 182 -13.84 1.90 -4.30
CA GLU A 182 -13.59 0.45 -4.30
C GLU A 182 -12.66 0.00 -3.17
N PHE A 183 -11.78 0.86 -2.69
CA PHE A 183 -10.68 0.50 -1.78
C PHE A 183 -11.09 0.73 -0.33
N THR A 184 -12.03 -0.11 0.11
CA THR A 184 -12.62 -0.06 1.46
C THR A 184 -11.61 -0.16 2.59
N TRP A 185 -10.41 -0.71 2.35
CA TRP A 185 -9.28 -0.77 3.29
C TRP A 185 -8.54 0.56 3.47
N GLU A 186 -8.84 1.58 2.65
CA GLU A 186 -8.32 2.93 2.81
C GLU A 186 -9.24 3.83 3.63
N ARG A 187 -10.41 3.36 4.05
CA ARG A 187 -11.30 4.13 4.93
C ARG A 187 -10.72 4.24 6.34
N THR A 188 -11.03 5.33 7.02
CA THR A 188 -10.64 5.62 8.41
C THR A 188 -11.86 5.65 9.35
N ASP A 189 -12.89 4.87 9.03
CA ASP A 189 -14.19 4.82 9.70
C ASP A 189 -14.16 4.15 11.09
N ARG A 190 -13.02 3.61 11.53
CA ARG A 190 -12.79 3.12 12.90
C ARG A 190 -11.96 4.07 13.75
N ALA A 191 -11.47 5.18 13.19
CA ALA A 191 -10.54 6.07 13.87
C ALA A 191 -11.14 6.69 15.15
N ASP A 192 -12.38 7.20 15.08
CA ASP A 192 -13.01 7.84 16.24
C ASP A 192 -13.36 6.84 17.35
N ASP A 193 -13.81 5.63 16.97
CA ASP A 193 -14.03 4.54 17.93
C ASP A 193 -12.71 4.16 18.62
N LEU A 194 -11.62 3.99 17.86
CA LEU A 194 -10.30 3.68 18.40
C LEU A 194 -9.80 4.77 19.36
N ARG A 195 -9.96 6.05 18.98
CA ARG A 195 -9.54 7.18 19.81
C ARG A 195 -10.28 7.18 21.15
N ARG A 196 -11.60 6.95 21.11
CA ARG A 196 -12.46 6.88 22.29
C ARG A 196 -12.07 5.72 23.21
N GLU A 197 -11.93 4.50 22.69
CA GLU A 197 -11.54 3.33 23.48
C GLU A 197 -10.08 3.44 23.99
N ALA A 198 -9.23 4.18 23.27
CA ALA A 198 -7.89 4.52 23.72
C ALA A 198 -7.87 5.55 24.87
N GLY A 199 -8.98 6.24 25.15
CA GLY A 199 -9.06 7.28 26.17
C GLY A 199 -8.32 8.56 25.79
N LEU A 200 -8.12 8.81 24.50
CA LEU A 200 -7.54 10.05 24.00
C LEU A 200 -8.64 11.12 23.88
N ALA A 201 -8.30 12.38 24.17
CA ALA A 201 -9.22 13.50 24.00
C ALA A 201 -9.66 13.62 22.53
N ALA A 202 -10.87 14.14 22.29
CA ALA A 202 -11.32 14.46 20.94
C ALA A 202 -10.34 15.46 20.28
N ALA A 203 -10.05 15.24 19.01
CA ALA A 203 -9.20 16.11 18.20
C ALA A 203 -9.92 17.45 17.91
#